data_AF-A0A942HYF2-F1
#
_entry.id   AF-A0A942HYF2-F1
#
_cell.length_a   1.000
_cell.length_b   1.000
_cell.length_c   1.000
_cell.angle_alpha   90.00
_cell.angle_beta   90.00
_cell.angle_gamma   90.00
#
_symmetry.space_group_name_H-M   'P 1'
#
loop_
_entity.id
_entity.type
_entity.pdbx_description
1 polymer ?
#
loop_
_entity_poly.entity_id
_entity_poly.type
_entity_poly.pdbx_seq_one_letter_code
_entity_poly.pdbx_strand_id
1 'polypeptide(L)'
;MNVSILLTSLGFVFAHRILRSSLQKIGLSNLHTRIFLVLAALMIVFFVILAPHPSLLWIFFGMVFILLKLLPQLFSRYQEKLIQSHTLRMLDHLILSVQSGHSLRASLVMLSRQEPSLLRVSWENLVHAIAVENSPASLKSPSLKKLFGELSRIEKSQAKCVDQLRSLRRNLKTLEDFRRRSGQVSLQIRMQAAISTLLFAGLLLFMITQFGFYQHQTLILVSGTLFFIGVVTVFVIGRRLQWTT
;
A
#
# COMPACT_ATOMS: atom_id res chain seq x y z
N MET A 1 9.20 12.98 -39.86
CA MET A 1 8.95 14.09 -38.92
C MET A 1 7.49 14.17 -38.47
N ASN A 2 6.51 14.13 -39.39
CA ASN A 2 5.08 14.25 -39.05
C ASN A 2 4.53 13.12 -38.15
N VAL A 3 5.01 11.88 -38.32
CA VAL A 3 4.59 10.73 -37.51
C VAL A 3 5.00 10.89 -36.04
N SER A 4 6.21 11.39 -35.76
CA SER A 4 6.69 11.61 -34.39
C SER A 4 5.90 12.68 -33.66
N ILE A 5 5.47 13.74 -34.36
CA ILE A 5 4.66 14.84 -33.81
C ILE A 5 3.23 14.38 -33.50
N LEU A 6 2.62 13.60 -34.40
CA LEU A 6 1.33 12.97 -34.15
C LEU A 6 1.39 12.00 -32.96
N LEU A 7 2.48 11.25 -32.83
CA LEU A 7 2.65 10.30 -31.74
C LEU A 7 2.81 10.98 -30.37
N THR A 8 3.59 12.06 -30.29
CA THR A 8 3.80 12.80 -29.03
C THR A 8 2.55 13.55 -28.58
N SER A 9 1.79 14.13 -29.52
CA SER A 9 0.50 14.77 -29.22
C SER A 9 -0.54 13.77 -28.70
N LEU A 10 -0.64 12.59 -29.32
CA LEU A 10 -1.51 11.50 -28.84
C LEU A 10 -1.09 11.01 -27.44
N GLY A 11 0.21 10.76 -27.24
CA GLY A 11 0.77 10.35 -25.95
C GLY A 11 0.48 11.38 -24.85
N PHE A 12 0.58 12.68 -25.17
CA PHE A 12 0.28 13.76 -24.25
C PHE A 12 -1.19 13.80 -23.85
N VAL A 13 -2.12 13.68 -24.80
CA VAL A 13 -3.57 13.69 -24.50
C VAL A 13 -3.95 12.50 -23.62
N PHE A 14 -3.39 11.31 -23.89
CA PHE A 14 -3.62 10.13 -23.05
C PHE A 14 -3.03 10.28 -21.65
N ALA A 15 -1.78 10.73 -21.54
CA ALA A 15 -1.12 10.99 -20.26
C ALA A 15 -1.93 12.02 -19.45
N HIS A 16 -2.35 13.12 -20.08
CA HIS A 16 -3.18 14.15 -19.46
C HIS A 16 -4.51 13.59 -18.93
N ARG A 17 -5.24 12.80 -19.73
CA ARG A 17 -6.53 12.23 -19.33
C ARG A 17 -6.40 11.27 -18.15
N ILE A 18 -5.37 10.42 -18.17
CA ILE A 18 -5.10 9.44 -17.10
C ILE A 18 -4.62 10.14 -15.84
N LEU A 19 -3.73 11.12 -15.97
CA LEU A 19 -3.22 11.89 -14.85
C LEU A 19 -4.35 12.65 -14.15
N ARG A 20 -5.21 13.32 -14.92
CA ARG A 20 -6.40 14.00 -14.40
C ARG A 20 -7.33 13.04 -13.67
N SER A 21 -7.60 11.87 -14.27
CA SER A 21 -8.41 10.81 -13.66
C SER A 21 -7.82 10.28 -12.34
N SER A 22 -6.51 10.01 -12.31
CA SER A 22 -5.81 9.50 -11.14
C SER A 22 -5.73 10.54 -10.03
N LEU A 23 -5.45 11.80 -10.36
CA LEU A 23 -5.36 12.90 -9.41
C LEU A 23 -6.73 13.27 -8.80
N GLN A 24 -7.80 13.22 -9.59
CA GLN A 24 -9.17 13.38 -9.09
C GLN A 24 -9.55 12.29 -8.07
N LYS A 25 -9.12 11.05 -8.28
CA LYS A 25 -9.36 9.96 -7.33
C LYS A 25 -8.66 10.18 -5.98
N ILE A 26 -7.50 10.83 -6.03
CA ILE A 26 -6.61 11.11 -4.90
C ILE A 26 -7.10 12.31 -4.05
N GLY A 27 -7.97 13.18 -4.61
CA GLY A 27 -8.50 14.33 -3.87
C GLY A 27 -7.46 15.42 -3.58
N LEU A 28 -6.35 15.44 -4.33
CA LEU A 28 -5.36 16.51 -4.28
C LEU A 28 -5.96 17.83 -4.75
N SER A 29 -5.56 18.94 -4.12
CA SER A 29 -6.06 20.26 -4.49
C SER A 29 -5.73 20.58 -5.95
N ASN A 30 -6.63 21.31 -6.62
CA ASN A 30 -6.50 21.68 -8.04
C ASN A 30 -5.14 22.34 -8.38
N LEU A 31 -4.49 22.99 -7.40
CA LEU A 31 -3.17 23.60 -7.58
C LEU A 31 -2.06 22.56 -7.74
N HIS A 32 -2.02 21.56 -6.86
CA HIS A 32 -1.02 20.49 -6.90
C HIS A 32 -1.16 19.66 -8.18
N THR A 33 -2.41 19.46 -8.62
CA THR A 33 -2.67 18.75 -9.87
C THR A 33 -2.16 19.51 -11.09
N ARG A 34 -2.27 20.85 -11.08
CA ARG A 34 -1.76 21.71 -12.16
C ARG A 34 -0.23 21.71 -12.19
N ILE A 35 0.42 21.85 -11.03
CA ILE A 35 1.88 21.82 -10.91
C ILE A 35 2.43 20.48 -11.41
N PHE A 36 1.85 19.36 -10.97
CA PHE A 36 2.29 18.04 -11.39
C PHE A 36 2.12 17.80 -12.89
N LEU A 37 1.04 18.34 -13.48
CA LEU A 37 0.78 18.23 -14.91
C LEU A 37 1.75 19.07 -15.74
N VAL A 38 2.04 20.30 -15.30
CA VAL A 38 3.05 21.16 -15.94
C VAL A 38 4.43 20.52 -15.89
N LEU A 39 4.81 19.94 -14.75
CA LEU A 39 6.11 19.30 -14.59
C LEU A 39 6.24 18.04 -15.46
N ALA A 40 5.17 17.25 -15.57
CA ALA A 40 5.11 16.10 -16.47
C ALA A 40 5.17 16.51 -17.94
N ALA A 41 4.48 17.58 -18.34
CA ALA A 41 4.55 18.14 -19.68
C ALA A 41 5.98 18.59 -20.04
N LEU A 42 6.65 19.27 -19.11
CA LEU A 42 8.01 19.78 -19.29
C LEU A 42 9.02 18.62 -19.41
N MET A 43 8.87 17.56 -18.62
CA MET A 43 9.65 16.31 -18.76
C MET A 43 9.46 15.66 -20.13
N ILE A 44 8.23 15.59 -20.65
CA ILE A 44 7.95 15.01 -21.96
C ILE A 44 8.58 15.85 -23.08
N VAL A 45 8.43 17.18 -23.03
CA VAL A 45 9.04 18.08 -24.02
C VAL A 45 10.57 17.97 -24.00
N PHE A 46 11.18 17.95 -22.80
CA PHE A 46 12.61 17.75 -22.65
C PHE A 46 13.09 16.43 -23.27
N PHE A 47 12.36 15.33 -23.05
CA PHE A 47 12.72 14.01 -23.60
C PHE A 47 12.55 13.92 -25.12
N VAL A 48 11.54 14.60 -25.68
CA VAL A 48 11.31 14.65 -27.14
C VAL A 48 12.43 15.40 -27.86
N ILE A 49 12.99 16.43 -27.23
CA ILE A 49 14.11 17.19 -27.79
C ILE A 49 15.42 16.38 -27.72
N LEU A 50 15.61 15.57 -26.68
CA LEU A 50 16.88 14.91 -26.39
C LEU A 50 17.02 13.50 -27.01
N ALA A 51 15.93 12.85 -27.42
CA ALA A 51 15.95 11.45 -27.88
C ALA A 51 15.88 11.33 -29.42
N PRO A 52 17.00 11.02 -30.11
CA PRO A 52 17.02 10.85 -31.58
C PRO A 52 16.43 9.52 -32.06
N HIS A 53 16.28 8.52 -31.19
CA HIS A 53 15.78 7.19 -31.55
C HIS A 53 14.30 6.98 -31.16
N PRO A 54 13.42 6.62 -32.11
CA PRO A 54 11.98 6.46 -31.85
C PRO A 54 11.66 5.28 -30.92
N SER A 55 12.50 4.25 -30.86
CA SER A 55 12.32 3.08 -29.98
C SER A 55 12.43 3.44 -28.50
N LEU A 56 13.37 4.31 -28.13
CA LEU A 56 13.56 4.76 -26.74
C LEU A 56 12.35 5.58 -26.24
N LEU A 57 11.74 6.38 -27.11
CA LEU A 57 10.52 7.14 -26.79
C LEU A 57 9.35 6.20 -26.45
N TRP A 58 9.17 5.11 -27.20
CA TRP A 58 8.12 4.12 -26.92
C TRP A 58 8.31 3.43 -25.56
N ILE A 59 9.54 3.02 -25.24
CA ILE A 59 9.86 2.41 -23.95
C ILE A 59 9.61 3.41 -22.81
N PHE A 60 10.01 4.66 -22.98
CA PHE A 60 9.77 5.73 -22.01
C PHE A 60 8.27 5.98 -21.78
N PHE A 61 7.49 6.16 -22.85
CA PHE A 61 6.04 6.33 -22.74
C PHE A 61 5.37 5.12 -22.07
N GLY A 62 5.80 3.90 -22.42
CA GLY A 62 5.34 2.67 -21.77
C GLY A 62 5.63 2.66 -20.27
N MET A 63 6.86 3.02 -19.87
CA MET A 63 7.27 3.10 -18.48
C MET A 63 6.49 4.17 -17.70
N VAL A 64 6.34 5.37 -18.26
CA VAL A 64 5.55 6.46 -17.67
C VAL A 64 4.09 6.05 -17.51
N PHE A 65 3.51 5.37 -18.50
CA PHE A 65 2.14 4.89 -18.45
C PHE A 65 1.93 3.85 -17.33
N ILE A 66 2.83 2.87 -17.23
CA ILE A 66 2.83 1.88 -16.16
C ILE A 66 2.93 2.57 -14.79
N LEU A 67 3.84 3.53 -14.65
CA LEU A 67 4.01 4.31 -13.41
C LEU A 67 2.74 5.09 -13.06
N LEU A 68 2.11 5.76 -14.03
CA LEU A 68 0.87 6.52 -13.83
C LEU A 68 -0.29 5.63 -13.39
N LYS A 69 -0.37 4.40 -13.89
CA LYS A 69 -1.40 3.42 -13.52
C LYS A 69 -1.15 2.85 -12.12
N LEU A 70 0.10 2.66 -11.73
CA LEU A 70 0.50 2.17 -10.41
C LEU A 70 0.33 3.23 -9.31
N LEU A 71 0.55 4.50 -9.63
CA LEU A 71 0.52 5.60 -8.66
C LEU A 71 -0.78 5.69 -7.83
N PRO A 72 -2.01 5.67 -8.39
CA PRO A 72 -3.24 5.69 -7.59
C PRO A 72 -3.39 4.43 -6.72
N GLN A 73 -2.87 3.28 -7.17
CA GLN A 73 -2.91 2.04 -6.40
C GLN A 73 -1.92 2.07 -5.23
N LEU A 74 -0.72 2.62 -5.42
CA LEU A 74 0.24 2.84 -4.35
C LEU A 74 -0.28 3.88 -3.35
N PHE A 75 -0.86 4.96 -3.85
CA PHE A 75 -1.39 6.03 -3.02
C PHE A 75 -2.58 5.57 -2.17
N SER A 76 -3.53 4.81 -2.73
CA SER A 76 -4.63 4.24 -1.95
C SER A 76 -4.14 3.28 -0.86
N ARG A 77 -3.13 2.45 -1.14
CA ARG A 77 -2.48 1.61 -0.12
C ARG A 77 -1.77 2.43 0.95
N TYR A 78 -1.13 3.53 0.56
CA TYR A 78 -0.49 4.45 1.50
C TYR A 78 -1.51 5.13 2.41
N GLN A 79 -2.59 5.67 1.85
CA GLN A 79 -3.69 6.25 2.62
C GLN A 79 -4.30 5.23 3.58
N GLU A 80 -4.51 3.99 3.14
CA GLU A 80 -5.05 2.93 3.98
C GLU A 80 -4.18 2.67 5.22
N LYS A 81 -2.87 2.57 5.02
CA LYS A 81 -1.91 2.40 6.13
C LYS A 81 -1.93 3.60 7.07
N LEU A 82 -1.98 4.81 6.50
CA LEU A 82 -2.02 6.05 7.26
C LEU A 82 -3.29 6.11 8.13
N ILE A 83 -4.47 5.84 7.54
CA ILE A 83 -5.75 5.75 8.25
C ILE A 83 -5.66 4.73 9.39
N GLN A 84 -5.15 3.52 9.13
CA GLN A 84 -5.02 2.48 10.16
C GLN A 84 -4.16 2.93 11.34
N SER A 85 -3.00 3.56 11.07
CA SER A 85 -2.12 4.07 12.13
C SER A 85 -2.75 5.20 12.96
N HIS A 86 -3.55 6.06 12.34
CA HIS A 86 -4.26 7.15 13.03
C HIS A 86 -5.52 6.67 13.75
N THR A 87 -6.15 5.58 13.30
CA THR A 87 -7.39 5.05 13.88
C THR A 87 -7.25 4.74 15.37
N LEU A 88 -6.13 4.13 15.80
CA LEU A 88 -5.91 3.83 17.22
C LEU A 88 -5.82 5.10 18.08
N ARG A 89 -5.10 6.12 17.60
CA ARG A 89 -4.99 7.42 18.29
C ARG A 89 -6.33 8.12 18.36
N MET A 90 -7.10 8.09 17.27
CA MET A 90 -8.43 8.64 17.21
C MET A 90 -9.37 7.95 18.22
N LEU A 91 -9.30 6.61 18.32
CA LEU A 91 -10.06 5.85 19.32
C LEU A 91 -9.67 6.24 20.75
N ASP A 92 -8.39 6.48 21.03
CA ASP A 92 -7.94 6.94 22.34
C ASP A 92 -8.56 8.28 22.72
N HIS A 93 -8.50 9.26 21.81
CA HIS A 93 -9.12 10.56 22.05
C HIS A 93 -10.64 10.48 22.16
N LEU A 94 -11.27 9.60 21.38
CA LEU A 94 -12.71 9.39 21.41
C LEU A 94 -13.18 8.71 22.71
N ILE A 95 -12.40 7.76 23.24
CA ILE A 95 -12.67 7.16 24.55
C ILE A 95 -12.59 8.24 25.64
N LEU A 96 -11.56 9.10 25.60
CA LEU A 96 -11.39 10.17 26.57
C LEU A 96 -12.53 11.20 26.51
N SER A 97 -12.97 11.59 25.32
CA SER A 97 -14.05 12.56 25.16
C SER A 97 -15.42 12.00 25.56
N VAL A 98 -15.68 10.71 25.29
CA VAL A 98 -16.91 10.06 25.77
C VAL A 98 -16.88 9.89 27.28
N GLN A 99 -15.71 9.63 27.88
CA GLN A 99 -15.54 9.59 29.34
C GLN A 99 -15.75 10.95 30.00
N SER A 100 -15.40 12.05 29.32
CA SER A 100 -15.68 13.41 29.80
C SER A 100 -17.14 13.86 29.58
N GLY A 101 -18.02 12.95 29.15
CA GLY A 101 -19.45 13.21 29.01
C GLY A 101 -19.90 13.72 27.65
N HIS A 102 -19.01 13.81 26.65
CA HIS A 102 -19.43 14.16 25.29
C HIS A 102 -20.12 12.97 24.60
N SER A 103 -21.10 13.27 23.76
CA SER A 103 -21.69 12.23 22.89
C SER A 103 -20.65 11.72 21.88
N LEU A 104 -20.79 10.46 21.46
CA LEU A 104 -19.90 9.83 20.49
C LEU A 104 -19.86 10.62 19.17
N ARG A 105 -21.01 11.12 18.69
CA ARG A 105 -21.09 11.97 17.49
C ARG A 105 -20.35 13.29 17.65
N ALA A 106 -20.59 14.01 18.74
CA ALA A 106 -19.92 15.30 18.99
C ALA A 106 -18.40 15.13 19.07
N SER A 107 -17.96 14.06 19.73
CA SER A 107 -16.56 13.66 19.83
C SER A 107 -15.94 13.41 18.45
N LEU A 108 -16.60 12.61 17.60
CA LEU A 108 -16.11 12.33 16.25
C LEU A 108 -15.99 13.57 15.38
N VAL A 109 -16.98 14.49 15.44
CA VAL A 109 -16.96 15.76 14.69
C VAL A 109 -15.81 16.65 15.16
N MET A 110 -15.55 16.71 16.46
CA MET A 110 -14.44 17.49 17.01
C MET A 110 -13.10 16.92 16.57
N LEU A 111 -12.93 15.60 16.67
CA LEU A 111 -11.68 14.92 16.31
C LEU A 111 -11.40 14.97 14.81
N SER A 112 -12.43 14.85 13.95
CA SER A 112 -12.23 14.92 12.50
C SER A 112 -11.68 16.26 12.04
N ARG A 113 -11.96 17.35 12.77
CA ARG A 113 -11.45 18.70 12.49
C ARG A 113 -10.00 18.90 12.92
N GLN A 114 -9.50 18.12 13.87
CA GLN A 114 -8.12 18.20 14.39
C GLN A 114 -7.12 17.38 13.56
N GLU A 115 -7.61 16.45 12.72
CA GLU A 115 -6.77 15.62 11.86
C GLU A 115 -6.17 16.39 10.67
N PRO A 116 -5.01 15.96 10.15
CA PRO A 116 -4.36 16.60 9.01
C PRO A 116 -5.24 16.53 7.75
N SER A 117 -5.07 17.51 6.86
CA SER A 117 -5.93 17.75 5.68
C SER A 117 -6.19 16.51 4.80
N LEU A 118 -5.19 15.63 4.66
CA LEU A 118 -5.30 14.39 3.88
C LEU A 118 -6.26 13.36 4.50
N LEU A 119 -6.28 13.27 5.83
CA LEU A 119 -7.13 12.33 6.56
C LEU A 119 -8.50 12.94 6.88
N ARG A 120 -8.53 14.27 7.07
CA ARG A 120 -9.73 15.03 7.40
C ARG A 120 -10.92 14.70 6.50
N VAL A 121 -10.73 14.69 5.17
CA VAL A 121 -11.81 14.35 4.22
C VAL A 121 -12.35 12.93 4.47
N SER A 122 -11.47 11.98 4.77
CA SER A 122 -11.86 10.59 5.01
C SER A 122 -12.62 10.43 6.33
N TRP A 123 -12.22 11.17 7.36
CA TRP A 123 -12.89 11.21 8.66
C TRP A 123 -14.21 11.98 8.62
N GLU A 124 -14.28 13.10 7.90
CA GLU A 124 -15.54 13.84 7.68
C GLU A 124 -16.55 12.96 6.92
N ASN A 125 -16.11 12.19 5.93
CA ASN A 125 -16.98 11.21 5.26
C ASN A 125 -17.48 10.12 6.21
N LEU A 126 -16.64 9.66 7.16
CA LEU A 126 -17.05 8.72 8.21
C LEU A 126 -18.10 9.33 9.14
N VAL A 127 -17.84 10.55 9.63
CA VAL A 127 -18.77 11.30 10.49
C VAL A 127 -20.11 11.48 9.79
N HIS A 128 -20.10 11.92 8.53
CA HIS A 128 -21.31 12.11 7.74
C HIS A 128 -22.04 10.78 7.50
N ALA A 129 -21.31 9.68 7.24
CA ALA A 129 -21.92 8.36 7.09
C ALA A 129 -22.63 7.91 8.38
N ILE A 130 -22.02 8.15 9.55
CA ILE A 130 -22.63 7.85 10.86
C ILE A 130 -23.86 8.74 11.12
N ALA A 131 -23.75 10.03 10.81
CA ALA A 131 -24.83 11.00 11.08
C ALA A 131 -26.09 10.76 10.24
N VAL A 132 -25.93 10.41 8.95
CA VAL A 132 -27.06 10.27 8.02
C VAL A 132 -27.55 8.81 7.90
N GLU A 133 -26.98 7.88 8.68
CA GLU A 133 -27.18 6.42 8.52
C GLU A 133 -27.05 5.94 7.05
N ASN A 134 -26.27 6.68 6.26
CA ASN A 134 -26.16 6.43 4.84
C ASN A 134 -25.19 5.27 4.58
N SER A 135 -25.55 4.47 3.57
CA SER A 135 -24.87 3.24 3.18
C SER A 135 -23.33 3.42 3.06
N PRO A 136 -22.51 2.43 3.45
CA PRO A 136 -21.04 2.45 3.43
C PRO A 136 -20.41 2.66 2.03
N ALA A 137 -21.21 2.93 1.00
CA ALA A 137 -20.80 3.21 -0.37
C ALA A 137 -19.95 4.47 -0.50
N SER A 138 -20.13 5.47 0.37
CA SER A 138 -19.34 6.71 0.37
C SER A 138 -17.89 6.52 0.86
N LEU A 139 -17.64 5.45 1.63
CA LEU A 139 -16.33 5.16 2.20
C LEU A 139 -15.48 4.42 1.17
N LYS A 140 -14.37 5.04 0.72
CA LYS A 140 -13.43 4.40 -0.22
C LYS A 140 -12.53 3.35 0.46
N SER A 141 -12.17 3.60 1.73
CA SER A 141 -11.24 2.76 2.49
C SER A 141 -11.96 1.55 3.11
N PRO A 142 -11.45 0.32 2.93
CA PRO A 142 -12.01 -0.85 3.59
C PRO A 142 -11.85 -0.80 5.11
N SER A 143 -10.76 -0.21 5.65
CA SER A 143 -10.62 -0.02 7.10
C SER A 143 -11.67 0.93 7.67
N LEU A 144 -11.97 2.03 6.96
CA LEU A 144 -13.04 2.94 7.39
C LEU A 144 -14.41 2.27 7.34
N LYS A 145 -14.68 1.42 6.35
CA LYS A 145 -15.94 0.65 6.30
C LYS A 145 -16.10 -0.28 7.51
N LYS A 146 -15.02 -0.98 7.88
CA LYS A 146 -15.01 -1.83 9.08
C LYS A 146 -15.23 -0.99 10.34
N LEU A 147 -14.52 0.13 10.46
CA LEU A 147 -14.66 1.05 11.59
C LEU A 147 -16.06 1.65 11.69
N PHE A 148 -16.66 2.04 10.56
CA PHE A 148 -18.04 2.50 10.48
C PHE A 148 -19.02 1.45 11.01
N GLY A 149 -18.89 0.20 10.57
CA GLY A 149 -19.74 -0.89 11.03
C GLY A 149 -19.67 -1.09 12.54
N GLU A 150 -18.47 -1.04 13.12
CA GLU A 150 -18.27 -1.16 14.56
C GLU A 150 -18.79 0.08 15.33
N LEU A 151 -18.46 1.30 14.89
CA LEU A 151 -18.93 2.53 15.54
C LEU A 151 -20.46 2.68 15.48
N SER A 152 -21.08 2.32 14.35
CA SER A 152 -22.54 2.35 14.20
C SER A 152 -23.22 1.35 15.13
N ARG A 153 -22.63 0.16 15.33
CA ARG A 153 -23.12 -0.82 16.32
C ARG A 153 -23.03 -0.28 17.75
N ILE A 154 -21.91 0.36 18.10
CA ILE A 154 -21.70 0.94 19.42
C ILE A 154 -22.72 2.05 19.70
N GLU A 155 -22.95 2.92 18.72
CA GLU A 155 -23.93 3.99 18.83
C GLU A 155 -25.36 3.46 19.06
N LYS A 156 -25.76 2.42 18.32
CA LYS A 156 -27.09 1.80 18.45
C LYS A 156 -27.28 1.07 19.78
N SER A 157 -26.19 0.53 20.35
CA SER A 157 -26.26 -0.25 21.59
C SER A 157 -26.59 0.59 22.83
N GLN A 158 -26.27 1.90 22.84
CA GLN A 158 -26.43 2.91 23.91
C GLN A 158 -25.91 2.56 25.33
N ALA A 159 -25.74 1.29 25.68
CA ALA A 159 -25.21 0.80 26.94
C ALA A 159 -23.70 0.53 26.83
N LYS A 160 -22.94 0.92 27.86
CA LYS A 160 -21.50 0.63 28.01
C LYS A 160 -20.64 1.05 26.80
N CYS A 161 -20.97 2.18 26.17
CA CYS A 161 -20.26 2.72 25.00
C CYS A 161 -18.73 2.77 25.18
N VAL A 162 -18.26 3.25 26.35
CA VAL A 162 -16.83 3.31 26.68
C VAL A 162 -16.16 1.93 26.68
N ASP A 163 -16.82 0.90 27.23
CA ASP A 163 -16.26 -0.45 27.29
C ASP A 163 -16.22 -1.09 25.90
N GLN A 164 -17.23 -0.84 25.08
CA GLN A 164 -17.26 -1.31 23.69
C GLN A 164 -16.16 -0.64 22.85
N LEU A 165 -15.95 0.67 23.02
CA LEU A 165 -14.85 1.39 22.37
C LEU A 165 -13.47 0.89 22.82
N ARG A 166 -13.29 0.60 24.12
CA ARG A 166 -12.06 -0.01 24.65
C ARG A 166 -11.84 -1.40 24.07
N SER A 167 -12.89 -2.20 23.93
CA SER A 167 -12.83 -3.53 23.31
C SER A 167 -12.41 -3.42 21.84
N LEU A 168 -13.05 -2.54 21.07
CA LEU A 168 -12.70 -2.26 19.67
C LEU A 168 -11.24 -1.83 19.54
N ARG A 169 -10.78 -0.91 20.38
CA ARG A 169 -9.37 -0.48 20.40
C ARG A 169 -8.42 -1.64 20.66
N ARG A 170 -8.71 -2.48 21.66
CA ARG A 170 -7.88 -3.65 21.98
C ARG A 170 -7.80 -4.60 20.79
N ASN A 171 -8.93 -4.90 20.16
CA ASN A 171 -8.98 -5.77 18.98
C ASN A 171 -8.13 -5.22 17.82
N LEU A 172 -8.25 -3.93 17.52
CA LEU A 172 -7.46 -3.27 16.48
C LEU A 172 -5.96 -3.28 16.81
N LYS A 173 -5.59 -3.01 18.07
CA LYS A 173 -4.20 -3.05 18.52
C LYS A 173 -3.61 -4.45 18.42
N THR A 174 -4.34 -5.46 18.88
CA THR A 174 -3.95 -6.86 18.78
C THR A 174 -3.72 -7.26 17.33
N LEU A 175 -4.62 -6.87 16.42
CA LEU A 175 -4.45 -7.12 14.98
C LEU A 175 -3.21 -6.44 14.39
N GLU A 176 -2.93 -5.20 14.79
CA GLU A 176 -1.72 -4.49 14.36
C GLU A 176 -0.44 -5.16 14.87
N ASP A 177 -0.40 -5.53 16.15
CA ASP A 177 0.72 -6.23 16.77
C ASP A 177 0.97 -7.58 16.09
N PHE A 178 -0.09 -8.34 15.78
CA PHE A 178 0.01 -9.58 15.01
C PHE A 178 0.58 -9.34 13.61
N ARG A 179 0.08 -8.34 12.88
CA ARG A 179 0.60 -7.99 11.55
C ARG A 179 2.07 -7.61 11.59
N ARG A 180 2.49 -6.83 12.60
CA ARG A 180 3.89 -6.43 12.78
C ARG A 180 4.78 -7.64 13.05
N ARG A 181 4.40 -8.49 14.02
CA ARG A 181 5.14 -9.72 14.35
C ARG A 181 5.23 -10.68 13.17
N SER A 182 4.12 -10.88 12.45
CA SER A 182 4.11 -11.72 11.25
C SER A 182 5.03 -11.16 10.14
N GLY A 183 5.05 -9.84 9.95
CA GLY A 183 5.96 -9.19 9.02
C GLY A 183 7.44 -9.39 9.39
N GLN A 184 7.77 -9.28 10.67
CA GLN A 184 9.13 -9.52 11.19
C GLN A 184 9.56 -10.98 10.98
N VAL A 185 8.71 -11.95 11.32
CA VAL A 185 8.98 -13.38 11.08
C VAL A 185 9.18 -13.67 9.59
N SER A 186 8.34 -13.10 8.73
CA SER A 186 8.47 -13.26 7.27
C SER A 186 9.78 -12.68 6.75
N LEU A 187 10.21 -11.52 7.27
CA LEU A 187 11.48 -10.91 6.92
C LEU A 187 12.66 -11.76 7.40
N GLN A 188 12.58 -12.29 8.61
CA GLN A 188 13.60 -13.18 9.18
C GLN A 188 13.77 -14.45 8.35
N ILE A 189 12.66 -15.10 7.95
CA ILE A 189 12.69 -16.29 7.07
C ILE A 189 13.36 -15.96 5.74
N ARG A 190 13.04 -14.80 5.14
CA ARG A 190 13.67 -14.35 3.88
C ARG A 190 15.17 -14.10 4.03
N MET A 191 15.59 -13.46 5.12
CA MET A 191 17.01 -13.25 5.42
C MET A 191 17.73 -14.58 5.63
N GLN A 192 17.15 -15.51 6.38
CA GLN A 192 17.72 -16.83 6.60
C GLN A 192 17.85 -17.64 5.30
N ALA A 193 16.85 -17.58 4.41
CA ALA A 193 16.92 -18.19 3.09
C ALA A 193 18.03 -17.56 2.24
N ALA A 194 18.19 -16.23 2.27
CA ALA A 194 19.26 -15.53 1.56
C ALA A 194 20.66 -15.94 2.08
N ILE A 195 20.86 -15.98 3.40
CA ILE A 195 22.11 -16.44 4.03
C ILE A 195 22.41 -17.89 3.64
N SER A 196 21.42 -18.76 3.72
CA SER A 196 21.58 -20.19 3.35
C SER A 196 21.96 -20.36 1.88
N THR A 197 21.39 -19.52 1.00
CA THR A 197 21.72 -19.50 -0.43
C THR A 197 23.15 -19.04 -0.68
N LEU A 198 23.60 -18.00 0.04
CA LEU A 198 24.97 -17.51 -0.06
C LEU A 198 25.98 -18.56 0.41
N LEU A 199 25.71 -19.22 1.54
CA LEU A 199 26.56 -20.30 2.06
C LEU A 199 26.63 -21.48 1.09
N PHE A 200 25.49 -21.91 0.54
CA PHE A 200 25.44 -22.98 -0.45
C PHE A 200 26.24 -22.62 -1.72
N ALA A 201 26.08 -21.40 -2.23
CA ALA A 201 26.84 -20.93 -3.40
C ALA A 201 28.36 -20.92 -3.14
N GLY A 202 28.78 -20.47 -1.95
CA GLY A 202 30.20 -20.49 -1.56
C GLY A 202 30.77 -21.91 -1.48
N LEU A 203 30.05 -22.83 -0.84
CA LEU A 203 30.44 -24.25 -0.77
C LEU A 203 30.50 -24.91 -2.15
N LEU A 204 29.52 -24.60 -3.01
CA LEU A 204 29.47 -25.13 -4.37
C LEU A 204 30.67 -24.62 -5.19
N LEU A 205 31.00 -23.35 -5.09
CA LEU A 205 32.18 -22.77 -5.75
C LEU A 205 33.47 -23.42 -5.25
N PHE A 206 33.61 -23.62 -3.93
CA PHE A 206 34.75 -24.32 -3.34
C PHE A 206 34.88 -25.77 -3.82
N MET A 207 33.76 -26.51 -3.89
CA MET A 207 33.76 -27.87 -4.41
C MET A 207 34.22 -27.93 -5.88
N ILE A 208 33.75 -27.00 -6.72
CA ILE A 208 34.12 -26.95 -8.13
C ILE A 208 35.61 -26.64 -8.31
N THR A 209 36.16 -25.71 -7.52
CA THR A 209 37.57 -25.31 -7.65
C THR A 209 38.55 -26.34 -7.12
N GLN A 210 38.22 -27.03 -6.02
CA GLN A 210 39.14 -27.98 -5.37
C GLN A 210 39.04 -29.40 -5.92
N PHE A 211 37.82 -29.91 -6.16
CA PHE A 211 37.61 -31.32 -6.47
C PHE A 211 37.24 -31.57 -7.94
N GLY A 212 37.05 -30.50 -8.72
CA GLY A 212 36.68 -30.59 -10.13
C GLY A 212 35.23 -31.05 -10.34
N PHE A 213 34.54 -30.39 -11.28
CA PHE A 213 33.12 -30.64 -11.53
C PHE A 213 32.83 -32.08 -11.99
N TYR A 214 33.70 -32.65 -12.83
CA TYR A 214 33.45 -33.94 -13.49
C TYR A 214 33.54 -35.15 -12.55
N GLN A 215 34.38 -35.10 -11.51
CA GLN A 215 34.54 -36.23 -10.59
C GLN A 215 33.38 -36.36 -9.59
N HIS A 216 32.64 -35.29 -9.33
CA HIS A 216 31.60 -35.25 -8.29
C HIS A 216 30.23 -34.76 -8.78
N GLN A 217 29.93 -34.92 -10.08
CA GLN A 217 28.68 -34.46 -10.69
C GLN A 217 27.43 -34.94 -9.95
N THR A 218 27.38 -36.22 -9.57
CA THR A 218 26.22 -36.81 -8.89
C THR A 218 25.97 -36.16 -7.53
N LEU A 219 27.04 -35.88 -6.76
CA LEU A 219 26.93 -35.24 -5.45
C LEU A 219 26.47 -33.78 -5.59
N ILE A 220 27.01 -33.05 -6.58
CA ILE A 220 26.62 -31.67 -6.87
C ILE A 220 25.15 -31.60 -7.33
N LEU A 221 24.71 -32.52 -8.19
CA LEU A 221 23.31 -32.59 -8.64
C LEU A 221 22.33 -32.93 -7.51
N VAL A 222 22.65 -33.93 -6.67
CA VAL A 222 21.80 -34.32 -5.56
C VAL A 222 21.70 -33.20 -4.53
N SER A 223 22.83 -32.57 -4.17
CA SER A 223 22.83 -31.44 -3.22
C SER A 223 22.12 -30.20 -3.78
N GLY A 224 22.30 -29.89 -5.06
CA GLY A 224 21.62 -28.78 -5.73
C GLY A 224 20.10 -28.97 -5.83
N THR A 225 19.64 -30.18 -6.19
CA THR A 225 18.21 -30.51 -6.24
C THR A 225 17.58 -30.46 -4.85
N LEU A 226 18.24 -31.02 -3.83
CA LEU A 226 17.78 -30.97 -2.45
C LEU A 226 17.68 -29.52 -1.94
N PHE A 227 18.69 -28.70 -2.24
CA PHE A 227 18.70 -27.28 -1.89
C PHE A 227 17.54 -26.53 -2.57
N PHE A 228 17.32 -26.77 -3.87
CA PHE A 228 16.23 -26.15 -4.62
C PHE A 228 14.86 -26.52 -4.06
N ILE A 229 14.64 -27.80 -3.72
CA ILE A 229 13.42 -28.27 -3.04
C ILE A 229 13.25 -27.55 -1.70
N GLY A 230 14.32 -27.40 -0.92
CA GLY A 230 14.31 -26.67 0.35
C GLY A 230 13.88 -25.22 0.18
N VAL A 231 14.49 -24.49 -0.77
CA VAL A 231 14.15 -23.10 -1.07
C VAL A 231 12.69 -22.98 -1.53
N VAL A 232 12.26 -23.81 -2.48
CA VAL A 232 10.86 -23.80 -2.96
C VAL A 232 9.90 -24.06 -1.82
N THR A 233 10.19 -25.02 -0.94
CA THR A 233 9.36 -25.34 0.22
C THR A 233 9.24 -24.15 1.17
N VAL A 234 10.34 -23.47 1.48
CA VAL A 234 10.35 -22.26 2.31
C VAL A 234 9.51 -21.15 1.66
N PHE A 235 9.60 -20.97 0.34
CA PHE A 235 8.79 -19.97 -0.37
C PHE A 235 7.30 -20.33 -0.45
N VAL A 236 6.96 -21.61 -0.64
CA VAL A 236 5.57 -22.08 -0.71
C VAL A 236 4.91 -21.96 0.67
N ILE A 237 5.58 -22.41 1.74
CA ILE A 237 5.11 -22.24 3.12
C ILE A 237 5.04 -20.76 3.48
N GLY A 238 6.06 -19.99 3.11
CA GLY A 238 6.11 -18.54 3.33
C GLY A 238 4.99 -17.78 2.61
N ARG A 239 4.53 -18.24 1.45
CA ARG A 239 3.37 -17.67 0.75
C ARG A 239 2.05 -18.05 1.41
N ARG A 240 1.90 -19.30 1.89
CA ARG A 240 0.70 -19.72 2.63
C ARG A 240 0.56 -19.01 3.98
N LEU A 241 1.65 -18.53 4.56
CA LEU A 241 1.67 -17.68 5.75
C LEU A 241 1.25 -16.22 5.48
N GLN A 242 1.11 -15.79 4.21
CA GLN A 242 0.50 -14.49 3.91
C GLN A 242 -1.01 -14.59 4.17
N TRP A 243 -1.40 -14.16 5.36
CA TRP A 243 -2.79 -14.15 5.80
C TRP A 243 -3.70 -13.48 4.78
N THR A 244 -4.61 -14.28 4.24
CA THR A 244 -5.74 -13.84 3.44
C THR A 244 -6.72 -13.18 4.42
N THR A 245 -6.78 -11.85 4.40
CA THR A 245 -7.80 -11.05 5.11
C THR A 245 -9.14 -11.10 4.41
#